data_AF-A0A329MX37-F1
#
_entry.id   AF-A0A329MX37-F1
#
_cell.length_a   1.000
_cell.length_b   1.000
_cell.length_c   1.000
_cell.angle_alpha   90.00
_cell.angle_beta   90.00
_cell.angle_gamma   90.00
#
_symmetry.space_group_name_H-M   'P 1'
#
loop_
_entity.id
_entity.type
_entity.pdbx_description
1 polymer ?
#
loop_
_entity_poly.entity_id
_entity_poly.type
_entity_poly.pdbx_seq_one_letter_code
_entity_poly.pdbx_strand_id
1 'polypeptide(L)'
;MKLSIADNVHLVEPGDFEASEHWYPRVLNSNIHPLVSHFLHLTQDQFIARYNRLNPTTDPEMLKEILSYRPEYFKWSGTDMMHVTNRAGNRKLTIIETNSCPSGQKSMPLLDLNVEQGGYRKLIEQTFKPQIDLHDETGALAVIYDKNPMENVGYASTLADVFGEDVYLARFLKDDPNPPAKFVDNKLYVKSEDESWIPVRAAFRYVTQEPWNRLPLKSKTLLLNPIEACLAGGRNKTEAYMAYRKFNEQFRKYGLEIHTPETFLEVEHGDLPEYFEKLGRSMVVKVPDSNAGQGVYTVTSEKEMKQVYETLKQYQPEKYLIQQLIYSNHINGSDREKAWYHVGTIPDKKNRSYAFDLRLMMHYTENGLRPLAIYSRRARLPLNKPLPEGASSWDLYGTNLSVKQTEGWSYDDERLMLYDIRNFGNLGLGIDELIQGFIQSAMATYAIDRHAIEKFDKL
;
A
#
# COMPACT_ATOMS: atom_id res chain seq x y z
N MET A 1 -29.91 -2.42 3.82
CA MET A 1 -30.05 -2.72 5.26
C MET A 1 -28.61 -2.83 5.73
N LYS A 2 -28.07 -1.89 6.54
CA LYS A 2 -26.68 -1.99 7.02
C LYS A 2 -26.51 -3.40 7.55
N LEU A 3 -25.65 -4.23 6.96
CA LEU A 3 -25.27 -5.49 7.58
C LEU A 3 -24.98 -5.17 9.05
N SER A 4 -25.83 -5.69 9.94
CA SER A 4 -25.64 -5.56 11.37
C SER A 4 -24.48 -6.47 11.71
N ILE A 5 -23.26 -6.00 11.42
CA ILE A 5 -22.03 -6.73 11.72
C ILE A 5 -22.08 -6.98 13.22
N ALA A 6 -22.31 -8.23 13.62
CA ALA A 6 -22.24 -8.64 15.00
C ALA A 6 -20.89 -8.21 15.57
N ASP A 7 -20.86 -7.80 16.84
CA ASP A 7 -19.68 -7.14 17.42
C ASP A 7 -18.39 -7.98 17.36
N ASN A 8 -18.53 -9.31 17.18
CA ASN A 8 -17.43 -10.28 17.26
C ASN A 8 -17.24 -11.08 15.97
N VAL A 9 -18.18 -11.94 15.61
CA VAL A 9 -18.15 -12.76 14.37
C VAL A 9 -19.48 -12.67 13.66
N HIS A 10 -19.43 -12.51 12.35
CA HIS A 10 -20.58 -12.53 11.47
C HIS A 10 -20.40 -13.62 10.41
N LEU A 11 -21.42 -14.46 10.23
CA LEU A 11 -21.46 -15.41 9.13
C LEU A 11 -21.94 -14.66 7.87
N VAL A 12 -21.20 -14.80 6.78
CA VAL A 12 -21.52 -14.19 5.48
C VAL A 12 -21.86 -15.30 4.50
N GLU A 13 -23.05 -15.23 3.91
CA GLU A 13 -23.60 -16.26 3.03
C GLU A 13 -23.40 -15.86 1.55
N PRO A 14 -23.39 -16.84 0.62
CA PRO A 14 -23.46 -16.54 -0.81
C PRO A 14 -24.71 -15.73 -1.15
N GLY A 15 -24.53 -14.62 -1.87
CA GLY A 15 -25.56 -13.65 -2.22
C GLY A 15 -25.55 -12.37 -1.39
N ASP A 16 -24.74 -12.29 -0.32
CA ASP A 16 -24.72 -11.14 0.60
C ASP A 16 -23.95 -9.91 0.07
N PHE A 17 -23.39 -9.95 -1.15
CA PHE A 17 -22.62 -8.82 -1.67
C PHE A 17 -23.55 -7.66 -2.07
N GLU A 18 -23.42 -6.54 -1.35
CA GLU A 18 -24.17 -5.32 -1.63
C GLU A 18 -23.23 -4.18 -2.04
N ALA A 19 -23.23 -3.82 -3.32
CA ALA A 19 -22.28 -2.84 -3.87
C ALA A 19 -22.26 -1.50 -3.09
N SER A 20 -23.45 -1.03 -2.69
CA SER A 20 -23.59 0.23 -1.94
C SER A 20 -22.89 0.23 -0.57
N GLU A 21 -22.55 -0.94 -0.03
CA GLU A 21 -21.89 -1.08 1.28
C GLU A 21 -20.37 -1.20 1.18
N HIS A 22 -19.83 -1.52 -0.01
CA HIS A 22 -18.40 -1.84 -0.20
C HIS A 22 -17.64 -0.81 -1.03
N TRP A 23 -18.35 0.05 -1.76
CA TRP A 23 -17.76 1.08 -2.61
C TRP A 23 -18.10 2.48 -2.09
N TYR A 24 -17.21 3.46 -2.30
CA TYR A 24 -17.61 4.85 -2.08
C TYR A 24 -18.73 5.24 -3.05
N PRO A 25 -19.75 6.00 -2.62
CA PRO A 25 -20.82 6.44 -3.52
C PRO A 25 -20.30 7.15 -4.78
N ARG A 26 -19.22 7.92 -4.65
CA ARG A 26 -18.56 8.58 -5.80
C ARG A 26 -17.98 7.59 -6.81
N VAL A 27 -17.55 6.41 -6.36
CA VAL A 27 -16.96 5.36 -7.20
C VAL A 27 -18.05 4.65 -8.00
N LEU A 28 -19.16 4.26 -7.37
CA LEU A 28 -20.32 3.68 -8.06
C LEU A 28 -20.90 4.61 -9.13
N ASN A 29 -20.83 5.92 -8.89
CA ASN A 29 -21.29 6.95 -9.82
C ASN A 29 -20.18 7.50 -10.73
N SER A 30 -19.11 6.73 -10.96
CA SER A 30 -17.99 7.14 -11.81
C SER A 30 -17.73 6.12 -12.91
N ASN A 31 -17.22 6.61 -14.05
CA ASN A 31 -16.75 5.78 -15.14
C ASN A 31 -15.22 5.84 -15.15
N ILE A 32 -14.59 4.66 -15.24
CA ILE A 32 -13.14 4.55 -15.37
C ILE A 32 -12.63 5.36 -16.57
N HIS A 33 -11.48 6.02 -16.42
CA HIS A 33 -10.86 6.71 -17.54
C HIS A 33 -10.37 5.70 -18.60
N PRO A 34 -10.61 5.91 -19.92
CA PRO A 34 -10.27 4.93 -20.96
C PRO A 34 -8.80 4.49 -20.97
N LEU A 35 -7.87 5.43 -20.74
CA LEU A 35 -6.44 5.11 -20.65
C LEU A 35 -6.12 4.18 -19.48
N VAL A 36 -6.80 4.35 -18.34
CA VAL A 36 -6.62 3.52 -17.15
C VAL A 36 -7.23 2.15 -17.36
N SER A 37 -8.39 2.08 -18.00
CA SER A 37 -8.97 0.80 -18.45
C SER A 37 -8.00 0.07 -19.38
N HIS A 38 -7.45 0.76 -20.39
CA HIS A 38 -6.47 0.17 -21.31
C HIS A 38 -5.23 -0.34 -20.58
N PHE A 39 -4.67 0.44 -19.65
CA PHE A 39 -3.54 0.05 -18.81
C PHE A 39 -3.79 -1.28 -18.06
N LEU A 40 -4.97 -1.45 -17.46
CA LEU A 40 -5.31 -2.67 -16.71
C LEU A 40 -5.45 -3.91 -17.61
N HIS A 41 -5.68 -3.71 -18.90
CA HIS A 41 -5.79 -4.77 -19.91
C HIS A 41 -4.50 -5.08 -20.68
N LEU A 42 -3.44 -4.27 -20.53
CA LEU A 42 -2.16 -4.50 -21.23
C LEU A 42 -1.58 -5.88 -20.89
N THR A 43 -1.10 -6.63 -21.88
CA THR A 43 -0.42 -7.92 -21.64
C THR A 43 0.97 -7.71 -21.02
N GLN A 44 1.54 -8.78 -20.47
CA GLN A 44 2.92 -8.73 -19.94
C GLN A 44 3.92 -8.30 -21.03
N ASP A 45 3.80 -8.84 -22.25
CA ASP A 45 4.66 -8.47 -23.37
C ASP A 45 4.52 -6.99 -23.76
N GLN A 46 3.30 -6.43 -23.68
CA GLN A 46 3.08 -5.00 -23.92
C GLN A 46 3.76 -4.14 -22.85
N PHE A 47 3.70 -4.54 -21.57
CA PHE A 47 4.43 -3.86 -20.50
C PHE A 47 5.93 -3.86 -20.76
N ILE A 48 6.51 -5.03 -21.04
CA ILE A 48 7.95 -5.19 -21.28
C ILE A 48 8.38 -4.38 -22.50
N ALA A 49 7.71 -4.55 -23.64
CA ALA A 49 8.06 -3.88 -24.88
C ALA A 49 7.98 -2.35 -24.74
N ARG A 50 6.92 -1.83 -24.12
CA ARG A 50 6.77 -0.38 -23.93
C ARG A 50 7.79 0.17 -22.95
N TYR A 51 8.04 -0.50 -21.83
CA TYR A 51 9.02 -0.05 -20.85
C TYR A 51 10.44 -0.08 -21.39
N ASN A 52 10.84 -1.16 -22.07
CA ASN A 52 12.15 -1.29 -22.70
C ASN A 52 12.37 -0.20 -23.77
N ARG A 53 11.34 0.15 -24.55
CA ARG A 53 11.43 1.25 -25.54
C ARG A 53 11.77 2.61 -24.90
N LEU A 54 11.26 2.86 -23.69
CA LEU A 54 11.52 4.09 -22.93
C LEU A 54 12.80 4.01 -22.08
N ASN A 55 13.25 2.79 -21.78
CA ASN A 55 14.43 2.48 -20.98
C ASN A 55 15.32 1.49 -21.76
N PRO A 56 16.03 1.94 -22.82
CA PRO A 56 16.72 1.05 -23.75
C PRO A 56 17.88 0.27 -23.12
N THR A 57 18.31 0.63 -21.92
CA THR A 57 19.34 -0.08 -21.14
C THR A 57 18.78 -1.25 -20.33
N THR A 58 17.46 -1.38 -20.22
CA THR A 58 16.81 -2.45 -19.47
C THR A 58 16.92 -3.78 -20.22
N ASP A 59 17.31 -4.85 -19.53
CA ASP A 59 17.25 -6.21 -20.04
C ASP A 59 15.78 -6.71 -20.05
N PRO A 60 15.18 -6.98 -21.22
CA PRO A 60 13.79 -7.39 -21.31
C PRO A 60 13.53 -8.79 -20.74
N GLU A 61 14.52 -9.70 -20.76
CA GLU A 61 14.34 -11.05 -20.22
C GLU A 61 14.34 -11.03 -18.69
N MET A 62 15.21 -10.21 -18.09
CA MET A 62 15.19 -10.03 -16.63
C MET A 62 13.90 -9.36 -16.15
N LEU A 63 13.38 -8.38 -16.91
CA LEU A 63 12.08 -7.79 -16.60
C LEU A 63 10.94 -8.81 -16.73
N LYS A 64 11.01 -9.68 -17.74
CA LYS A 64 10.05 -10.78 -17.91
C LYS A 64 10.08 -11.74 -16.73
N GLU A 65 11.26 -12.13 -16.26
CA GLU A 65 11.43 -12.98 -15.07
C GLU A 65 10.75 -12.37 -13.84
N ILE A 66 10.96 -11.07 -13.59
CA ILE A 66 10.33 -10.35 -12.47
C ILE A 66 8.81 -10.33 -12.61
N LEU A 67 8.28 -10.03 -13.81
CA LEU A 67 6.84 -9.96 -14.01
C LEU A 67 6.16 -11.34 -14.00
N SER A 68 6.86 -12.40 -14.38
CA SER A 68 6.38 -13.79 -14.29
C SER A 68 6.65 -14.45 -12.94
N TYR A 69 7.33 -13.76 -12.03
CA TYR A 69 7.68 -14.29 -10.72
C TYR A 69 6.42 -14.68 -9.93
N ARG A 70 6.45 -15.89 -9.34
CA ARG A 70 5.43 -16.38 -8.41
C ARG A 70 5.90 -16.10 -6.97
N PRO A 71 5.32 -15.11 -6.27
CA PRO A 71 5.70 -14.84 -4.89
C PRO A 71 5.31 -15.99 -3.97
N GLU A 72 6.18 -16.29 -3.01
CA GLU A 72 5.89 -17.29 -1.97
C GLU A 72 5.00 -16.68 -0.89
N TYR A 73 5.43 -15.53 -0.36
CA TYR A 73 4.80 -14.85 0.77
C TYR A 73 3.98 -13.62 0.35
N PHE A 74 4.37 -12.89 -0.69
CA PHE A 74 3.86 -11.55 -0.96
C PHE A 74 3.04 -11.44 -2.26
N LYS A 75 1.90 -12.12 -2.30
CA LYS A 75 1.08 -12.28 -3.51
C LYS A 75 0.09 -11.15 -3.78
N TRP A 76 -0.25 -10.35 -2.77
CA TRP A 76 -1.10 -9.16 -2.91
C TRP A 76 -0.43 -7.95 -2.26
N SER A 77 -0.04 -6.95 -3.04
CA SER A 77 0.74 -5.82 -2.55
C SER A 77 0.14 -4.49 -3.00
N GLY A 78 0.44 -3.44 -2.25
CA GLY A 78 0.13 -2.08 -2.65
C GLY A 78 1.30 -1.16 -2.39
N THR A 79 1.71 -0.41 -3.40
CA THR A 79 2.85 0.50 -3.31
C THR A 79 2.38 1.94 -3.37
N ASP A 80 2.91 2.77 -2.48
CA ASP A 80 2.74 4.21 -2.53
C ASP A 80 3.93 4.84 -3.24
N MET A 81 3.64 5.60 -4.28
CA MET A 81 4.65 6.26 -5.10
C MET A 81 4.38 7.75 -5.19
N MET A 82 5.44 8.53 -5.37
CA MET A 82 5.36 9.94 -5.72
C MET A 82 5.86 10.14 -7.15
N HIS A 83 5.14 10.94 -7.94
CA HIS A 83 5.61 11.39 -9.24
C HIS A 83 6.55 12.58 -9.06
N VAL A 84 7.83 12.35 -9.35
CA VAL A 84 8.91 13.29 -9.10
C VAL A 84 9.65 13.67 -10.37
N THR A 85 10.32 14.80 -10.34
CA THR A 85 11.28 15.25 -11.36
C THR A 85 12.57 15.69 -10.69
N ASN A 86 13.69 15.57 -11.41
CA ASN A 86 14.93 16.22 -11.01
C ASN A 86 15.13 17.54 -11.78
N ARG A 87 16.26 18.21 -11.55
CA ARG A 87 16.64 19.46 -12.21
C ARG A 87 16.78 19.34 -13.73
N ALA A 88 17.16 18.17 -14.24
CA ALA A 88 17.24 17.90 -15.68
C ALA A 88 15.86 17.71 -16.34
N GLY A 89 14.78 17.72 -15.57
CA GLY A 89 13.42 17.45 -16.05
C GLY A 89 13.11 15.97 -16.21
N ASN A 90 14.00 15.07 -15.72
CA ASN A 90 13.77 13.64 -15.79
C ASN A 90 12.75 13.24 -14.75
N ARG A 91 11.60 12.76 -15.22
CA ARG A 91 10.50 12.29 -14.38
C ARG A 91 10.70 10.83 -13.97
N LYS A 92 10.30 10.53 -12.73
CA LYS A 92 10.31 9.17 -12.18
C LYS A 92 9.11 8.97 -11.27
N LEU A 93 8.68 7.72 -11.16
CA LEU A 93 7.88 7.26 -10.04
C LEU A 93 8.79 6.65 -8.98
N THR A 94 8.71 7.19 -7.78
CA THR A 94 9.58 6.84 -6.66
C THR A 94 8.76 6.21 -5.55
N ILE A 95 9.13 5.01 -5.12
CA ILE A 95 8.47 4.26 -4.05
C ILE A 95 8.75 4.89 -2.70
N ILE A 96 7.69 5.13 -1.94
CA ILE A 96 7.71 5.66 -0.58
C ILE A 96 7.52 4.55 0.45
N GLU A 97 6.60 3.63 0.18
CA GLU A 97 6.34 2.44 0.99
C GLU A 97 5.62 1.35 0.18
N THR A 98 5.69 0.11 0.66
CA THR A 98 4.98 -1.05 0.12
C THR A 98 4.22 -1.75 1.24
N ASN A 99 2.98 -2.15 0.98
CA ASN A 99 2.00 -2.57 1.96
C ASN A 99 1.47 -3.99 1.66
N SER A 100 1.45 -4.87 2.66
CA SER A 100 0.96 -6.27 2.51
C SER A 100 -0.49 -6.54 2.89
N CYS A 101 -1.21 -5.52 3.34
CA CYS A 101 -2.68 -5.50 3.39
C CYS A 101 -3.14 -4.13 2.87
N PRO A 102 -3.02 -3.86 1.56
CA PRO A 102 -3.35 -2.55 1.01
C PRO A 102 -4.86 -2.32 0.98
N SER A 103 -5.28 -1.09 1.29
CA SER A 103 -6.64 -0.59 1.06
C SER A 103 -6.70 0.06 -0.30
N GLY A 104 -7.83 -0.04 -1.01
CA GLY A 104 -8.01 0.75 -2.22
C GLY A 104 -9.08 0.30 -3.18
N GLN A 105 -9.64 -0.91 -3.04
CA GLN A 105 -10.69 -1.40 -3.94
C GLN A 105 -11.85 -0.43 -3.96
N LYS A 106 -12.37 -0.07 -2.78
CA LYS A 106 -13.44 0.94 -2.61
C LYS A 106 -13.21 2.31 -3.27
N SER A 107 -11.98 2.60 -3.73
CA SER A 107 -11.55 3.84 -4.40
C SER A 107 -11.30 3.69 -5.91
N MET A 108 -11.47 2.49 -6.47
CA MET A 108 -11.23 2.18 -7.88
C MET A 108 -12.57 2.09 -8.62
N PRO A 109 -12.82 2.92 -9.67
CA PRO A 109 -13.98 2.74 -10.54
C PRO A 109 -14.05 1.33 -11.12
N LEU A 110 -15.27 0.79 -11.23
CA LEU A 110 -15.48 -0.54 -11.81
C LEU A 110 -15.00 -0.58 -13.27
N LEU A 111 -14.34 -1.68 -13.62
CA LEU A 111 -13.93 -1.96 -15.00
C LEU A 111 -15.12 -2.35 -15.88
N ASP A 112 -16.04 -3.14 -15.31
CA ASP A 112 -17.30 -3.55 -15.90
C ASP A 112 -18.41 -3.28 -14.87
N LEU A 113 -19.39 -2.46 -15.26
CA LEU A 113 -20.50 -2.07 -14.39
C LEU A 113 -21.45 -3.25 -14.09
N ASN A 114 -21.41 -4.33 -14.87
CA ASN A 114 -22.20 -5.52 -14.62
C ASN A 114 -21.53 -6.48 -13.62
N VAL A 115 -20.27 -6.23 -13.26
CA VAL A 115 -19.52 -7.01 -12.27
C VAL A 115 -19.32 -6.16 -11.03
N GLU A 116 -20.36 -6.08 -10.20
CA GLU A 116 -20.42 -5.19 -9.03
C GLU A 116 -19.34 -5.47 -7.98
N GLN A 117 -18.86 -6.72 -7.89
CA GLN A 117 -17.75 -7.12 -7.04
C GLN A 117 -16.39 -6.61 -7.54
N GLY A 118 -16.29 -6.19 -8.81
CA GLY A 118 -15.12 -5.54 -9.40
C GLY A 118 -13.77 -6.16 -9.01
N GLY A 119 -12.90 -5.33 -8.44
CA GLY A 119 -11.56 -5.74 -8.03
C GLY A 119 -11.50 -6.71 -6.84
N TYR A 120 -12.55 -6.81 -6.01
CA TYR A 120 -12.64 -7.85 -4.98
C TYR A 120 -12.66 -9.23 -5.65
N ARG A 121 -13.58 -9.43 -6.59
CA ARG A 121 -13.74 -10.69 -7.32
C ARG A 121 -12.47 -11.07 -8.07
N LYS A 122 -11.86 -10.10 -8.76
CA LYS A 122 -10.60 -10.31 -9.49
C LYS A 122 -9.48 -10.81 -8.58
N LEU A 123 -9.32 -10.24 -7.38
CA LEU A 123 -8.31 -10.70 -6.42
C LEU A 123 -8.61 -12.12 -5.90
N ILE A 124 -9.86 -12.37 -5.51
CA ILE A 124 -10.26 -13.67 -4.96
C ILE A 124 -10.14 -14.76 -6.02
N GLU A 125 -10.73 -14.60 -7.20
CA GLU A 125 -10.74 -15.63 -8.25
C GLU A 125 -9.35 -15.89 -8.84
N GLN A 126 -8.55 -14.86 -9.09
CA GLN A 126 -7.28 -15.01 -9.82
C GLN A 126 -6.07 -15.24 -8.91
N THR A 127 -6.17 -14.92 -7.62
CA THR A 127 -5.05 -15.04 -6.67
C THR A 127 -5.36 -15.97 -5.52
N PHE A 128 -6.45 -15.74 -4.78
CA PHE A 128 -6.67 -16.49 -3.54
C PHE A 128 -7.24 -17.88 -3.78
N LYS A 129 -8.25 -18.00 -4.65
CA LYS A 129 -8.90 -19.26 -4.98
C LYS A 129 -7.91 -20.33 -5.47
N PRO A 130 -7.00 -20.06 -6.43
CA PRO A 130 -6.04 -21.06 -6.87
C PRO A 130 -5.10 -21.56 -5.76
N GLN A 131 -4.87 -20.74 -4.73
CA GLN A 131 -4.08 -21.18 -3.57
C GLN A 131 -4.90 -22.04 -2.62
N ILE A 132 -6.15 -21.67 -2.35
CA ILE A 132 -7.06 -22.47 -1.51
C ILE A 132 -7.29 -23.85 -2.13
N ASP A 133 -7.53 -23.92 -3.44
CA ASP A 133 -7.77 -25.17 -4.16
C ASP A 133 -6.56 -26.13 -4.11
N LEU A 134 -5.34 -25.60 -3.88
CA LEU A 134 -4.10 -26.37 -3.76
C LEU A 134 -3.66 -26.61 -2.31
N HIS A 135 -4.34 -26.00 -1.34
CA HIS A 135 -3.94 -26.05 0.07
C HIS A 135 -4.60 -27.24 0.78
N ASP A 136 -3.78 -28.17 1.25
CA ASP A 136 -4.23 -29.41 1.90
C ASP A 136 -4.54 -29.19 3.39
N GLU A 137 -5.62 -28.46 3.67
CA GLU A 137 -6.14 -28.25 5.02
C GLU A 137 -7.67 -28.22 5.01
N THR A 138 -8.29 -28.76 6.06
CA THR A 138 -9.75 -28.80 6.20
C THR A 138 -10.25 -27.78 7.22
N GLY A 139 -11.44 -27.24 6.99
CA GLY A 139 -12.07 -26.24 7.85
C GLY A 139 -12.88 -25.23 7.05
N ALA A 140 -13.40 -24.21 7.71
CA ALA A 140 -14.16 -23.13 7.08
C ALA A 140 -13.26 -22.09 6.39
N LEU A 141 -13.87 -21.20 5.62
CA LEU A 141 -13.25 -19.96 5.14
C LEU A 141 -13.51 -18.82 6.14
N ALA A 142 -12.56 -17.89 6.21
CA ALA A 142 -12.71 -16.72 7.06
C ALA A 142 -12.14 -15.44 6.44
N VAL A 143 -12.58 -14.30 6.96
CA VAL A 143 -11.92 -13.01 6.85
C VAL A 143 -11.60 -12.51 8.25
N ILE A 144 -10.32 -12.28 8.55
CA ILE A 144 -9.88 -11.70 9.82
C ILE A 144 -9.39 -10.27 9.61
N TYR A 145 -9.89 -9.33 10.42
CA TYR A 145 -9.58 -7.90 10.20
C TYR A 145 -9.53 -7.10 11.50
N ASP A 146 -8.76 -6.02 11.52
CA ASP A 146 -8.69 -5.10 12.67
C ASP A 146 -9.09 -3.66 12.37
N LYS A 147 -9.41 -3.35 11.10
CA LYS A 147 -9.92 -2.06 10.64
C LYS A 147 -10.58 -2.19 9.29
N ASN A 148 -11.19 -1.10 8.81
CA ASN A 148 -11.76 -0.99 7.45
C ASN A 148 -12.83 -2.05 7.15
N PRO A 149 -13.93 -2.11 7.93
CA PRO A 149 -14.99 -3.11 7.75
C PRO A 149 -15.57 -3.07 6.33
N MET A 150 -15.71 -1.89 5.72
CA MET A 150 -16.23 -1.71 4.35
C MET A 150 -15.59 -2.66 3.33
N GLU A 151 -14.25 -2.72 3.25
CA GLU A 151 -13.59 -3.62 2.30
C GLU A 151 -13.58 -5.06 2.80
N ASN A 152 -13.51 -5.30 4.11
CA ASN A 152 -13.43 -6.65 4.66
C ASN A 152 -14.73 -7.43 4.54
N VAL A 153 -15.87 -6.76 4.71
CA VAL A 153 -17.18 -7.35 4.37
C VAL A 153 -17.23 -7.62 2.87
N GLY A 154 -16.80 -6.68 2.02
CA GLY A 154 -16.74 -6.89 0.57
C GLY A 154 -15.87 -8.09 0.16
N TYR A 155 -14.71 -8.29 0.79
CA TYR A 155 -13.90 -9.49 0.60
C TYR A 155 -14.59 -10.77 1.10
N ALA A 156 -15.28 -10.72 2.24
CA ALA A 156 -16.00 -11.87 2.79
C ALA A 156 -17.16 -12.30 1.90
N SER A 157 -18.03 -11.36 1.49
CA SER A 157 -19.17 -11.65 0.61
C SER A 157 -18.70 -12.13 -0.77
N THR A 158 -17.66 -11.52 -1.32
CA THR A 158 -17.05 -12.00 -2.58
C THR A 158 -16.48 -13.41 -2.42
N LEU A 159 -15.84 -13.71 -1.29
CA LEU A 159 -15.28 -15.03 -1.02
C LEU A 159 -16.41 -16.07 -0.90
N ALA A 160 -17.51 -15.73 -0.24
CA ALA A 160 -18.69 -16.60 -0.13
C ALA A 160 -19.30 -16.89 -1.52
N ASP A 161 -19.48 -15.86 -2.35
CA ASP A 161 -20.00 -15.99 -3.71
C ASP A 161 -19.12 -16.85 -4.63
N VAL A 162 -17.80 -16.70 -4.54
CA VAL A 162 -16.85 -17.42 -5.41
C VAL A 162 -16.78 -18.90 -5.05
N PHE A 163 -16.93 -19.25 -3.76
CA PHE A 163 -16.84 -20.64 -3.30
C PHE A 163 -18.20 -21.33 -3.12
N GLY A 164 -19.30 -20.56 -3.08
CA GLY A 164 -20.64 -21.09 -2.82
C GLY A 164 -20.77 -21.69 -1.42
N GLU A 165 -20.06 -21.13 -0.43
CA GLU A 165 -20.08 -21.56 0.97
C GLU A 165 -19.99 -20.36 1.92
N ASP A 166 -20.38 -20.56 3.18
CA ASP A 166 -20.38 -19.50 4.17
C ASP A 166 -18.95 -19.11 4.61
N VAL A 167 -18.77 -17.84 4.90
CA VAL A 167 -17.48 -17.26 5.32
C VAL A 167 -17.62 -16.59 6.68
N TYR A 168 -16.73 -16.93 7.62
CA TYR A 168 -16.68 -16.27 8.92
C TYR A 168 -15.93 -14.93 8.85
N LEU A 169 -16.62 -13.83 9.08
CA LEU A 169 -16.02 -12.50 9.23
C LEU A 169 -15.75 -12.22 10.71
N ALA A 170 -14.47 -12.27 11.12
CA ALA A 170 -14.06 -12.12 12.53
C ALA A 170 -13.20 -10.88 12.77
N ARG A 171 -13.63 -10.01 13.69
CA ARG A 171 -12.90 -8.79 14.05
C ARG A 171 -11.80 -9.11 15.07
N PHE A 172 -10.54 -9.08 14.65
CA PHE A 172 -9.39 -9.53 15.45
C PHE A 172 -8.54 -8.34 15.93
N LEU A 173 -9.02 -7.59 16.93
CA LEU A 173 -8.34 -6.40 17.45
C LEU A 173 -7.11 -6.74 18.31
N LYS A 174 -6.18 -5.78 18.45
CA LYS A 174 -4.93 -5.95 19.21
C LYS A 174 -5.17 -6.18 20.70
N ASP A 175 -6.00 -5.34 21.31
CA ASP A 175 -6.20 -5.28 22.77
C ASP A 175 -7.56 -5.89 23.18
N ASP A 176 -8.08 -6.83 22.39
CA ASP A 176 -9.31 -7.54 22.71
C ASP A 176 -9.04 -8.63 23.76
N PRO A 177 -9.64 -8.57 24.95
CA PRO A 177 -9.45 -9.59 25.98
C PRO A 177 -10.13 -10.92 25.65
N ASN A 178 -11.09 -10.95 24.71
CA ASN A 178 -11.83 -12.14 24.32
C ASN A 178 -11.99 -12.17 22.79
N PRO A 179 -10.88 -12.27 22.03
CA PRO A 179 -10.92 -12.13 20.59
C PRO A 179 -11.74 -13.27 19.96
N PRO A 180 -12.50 -12.99 18.89
CA PRO A 180 -13.28 -13.98 18.17
C PRO A 180 -12.44 -14.96 17.32
N ALA A 181 -11.12 -14.75 17.27
CA ALA A 181 -10.19 -15.55 16.51
C ALA A 181 -8.97 -15.87 17.38
N LYS A 182 -8.42 -17.08 17.22
CA LYS A 182 -7.19 -17.48 17.91
C LYS A 182 -6.40 -18.47 17.06
N PHE A 183 -5.09 -18.52 17.28
CA PHE A 183 -4.25 -19.57 16.74
C PHE A 183 -3.93 -20.60 17.82
N VAL A 184 -4.11 -21.88 17.49
CA VAL A 184 -3.70 -23.03 18.32
C VAL A 184 -2.87 -23.95 17.42
N ASP A 185 -1.64 -24.25 17.83
CA ASP A 185 -0.69 -25.04 17.03
C ASP A 185 -0.56 -24.56 15.57
N ASN A 186 -0.46 -23.24 15.40
CA ASN A 186 -0.42 -22.51 14.13
C ASN A 186 -1.65 -22.68 13.21
N LYS A 187 -2.76 -23.26 13.69
CA LYS A 187 -4.03 -23.31 12.98
C LYS A 187 -4.99 -22.25 13.52
N LEU A 188 -5.64 -21.52 12.63
CA LEU A 188 -6.64 -20.51 12.97
C LEU A 188 -7.96 -21.18 13.34
N TYR A 189 -8.55 -20.69 14.43
CA TYR A 189 -9.91 -20.98 14.85
C TYR A 189 -10.69 -19.69 15.00
N VAL A 190 -11.95 -19.69 14.56
CA VAL A 190 -12.89 -18.57 14.74
C VAL A 190 -14.08 -19.03 15.57
N LYS A 191 -14.64 -18.15 16.38
CA LYS A 191 -15.89 -18.43 17.11
C LYS A 191 -17.07 -18.42 16.16
N SER A 192 -17.98 -19.37 16.28
CA SER A 192 -19.31 -19.31 15.66
C SER A 192 -20.32 -18.63 16.59
N GLU A 193 -21.55 -18.45 16.11
CA GLU A 193 -22.65 -17.85 16.88
C GLU A 193 -23.03 -18.64 18.15
N ASP A 194 -22.75 -19.95 18.18
CA ASP A 194 -22.95 -20.84 19.33
C ASP A 194 -21.74 -20.90 20.28
N GLU A 195 -20.77 -19.98 20.14
CA GLU A 195 -19.51 -19.92 20.89
C GLU A 195 -18.58 -21.15 20.72
N SER A 196 -18.85 -22.03 19.75
CA SER A 196 -17.93 -23.11 19.39
C SER A 196 -16.75 -22.59 18.54
N TRP A 197 -15.62 -23.30 18.59
CA TRP A 197 -14.39 -22.90 17.87
C TRP A 197 -14.27 -23.69 16.57
N ILE A 198 -14.44 -23.01 15.45
CA ILE A 198 -14.43 -23.59 14.11
C ILE A 198 -13.02 -23.53 13.52
N PRO A 199 -12.43 -24.67 13.09
CA PRO A 199 -11.14 -24.67 12.41
C PRO A 199 -11.26 -24.00 11.03
N VAL A 200 -10.26 -23.19 10.67
CA VAL A 200 -10.23 -22.46 9.39
C VAL A 200 -9.14 -23.04 8.48
N ARG A 201 -9.50 -23.37 7.23
CA ARG A 201 -8.54 -23.85 6.23
C ARG A 201 -7.80 -22.73 5.53
N ALA A 202 -8.51 -21.64 5.25
CA ALA A 202 -7.93 -20.44 4.65
C ALA A 202 -8.64 -19.16 5.14
N ALA A 203 -7.87 -18.09 5.32
CA ALA A 203 -8.41 -16.79 5.69
C ALA A 203 -7.84 -15.65 4.85
N PHE A 204 -8.73 -14.80 4.34
CA PHE A 204 -8.34 -13.49 3.84
C PHE A 204 -7.97 -12.60 5.03
N ARG A 205 -6.72 -12.13 5.06
CA ARG A 205 -6.18 -11.49 6.27
C ARG A 205 -5.96 -9.99 6.06
N TYR A 206 -6.69 -9.20 6.83
CA TYR A 206 -6.58 -7.75 6.93
C TYR A 206 -6.32 -7.27 8.36
N VAL A 207 -5.42 -7.99 9.04
CA VAL A 207 -4.91 -7.61 10.36
C VAL A 207 -3.65 -6.76 10.15
N THR A 208 -3.71 -5.49 10.55
CA THR A 208 -2.77 -4.46 10.10
C THR A 208 -2.00 -3.74 11.21
N GLN A 209 -2.56 -3.64 12.41
CA GLN A 209 -2.02 -2.85 13.51
C GLN A 209 -1.23 -3.74 14.46
N GLU A 210 0.09 -3.84 14.30
CA GLU A 210 0.93 -4.81 15.04
C GLU A 210 0.44 -6.26 14.88
N PRO A 211 0.40 -6.78 13.64
CA PRO A 211 -0.12 -8.12 13.38
C PRO A 211 0.72 -9.25 14.01
N TRP A 212 2.01 -9.00 14.29
CA TRP A 212 2.92 -9.97 14.92
C TRP A 212 2.53 -10.38 16.34
N ASN A 213 1.68 -9.61 17.03
CA ASN A 213 1.16 -9.98 18.34
C ASN A 213 0.09 -11.09 18.27
N ARG A 214 -0.45 -11.36 17.08
CA ARG A 214 -1.63 -12.23 16.87
C ARG A 214 -1.42 -13.31 15.81
N LEU A 215 -0.61 -13.05 14.80
CA LEU A 215 -0.40 -13.97 13.68
C LEU A 215 0.92 -14.73 13.86
N PRO A 216 0.89 -16.07 13.88
CA PRO A 216 2.11 -16.87 13.97
C PRO A 216 2.84 -16.92 12.62
N LEU A 217 4.15 -17.13 12.69
CA LEU A 217 4.93 -17.62 11.56
C LEU A 217 4.47 -19.04 11.19
N LYS A 218 4.61 -19.42 9.92
CA LYS A 218 4.32 -20.78 9.42
C LYS A 218 2.91 -21.27 9.83
N SER A 219 1.91 -20.43 9.57
CA SER A 219 0.50 -20.76 9.76
C SER A 219 0.12 -22.00 8.94
N LYS A 220 -0.56 -22.96 9.57
CA LYS A 220 -1.19 -24.11 8.89
C LYS A 220 -2.41 -23.70 8.09
N THR A 221 -3.17 -22.73 8.60
CA THR A 221 -4.22 -22.06 7.84
C THR A 221 -3.58 -21.20 6.76
N LEU A 222 -4.03 -21.32 5.52
CA LEU A 222 -3.56 -20.46 4.44
C LEU A 222 -3.99 -19.01 4.68
N LEU A 223 -3.04 -18.07 4.74
CA LEU A 223 -3.32 -16.64 4.94
C LEU A 223 -2.92 -15.85 3.69
N LEU A 224 -3.77 -14.93 3.23
CA LEU A 224 -3.40 -13.96 2.19
C LEU A 224 -3.26 -12.55 2.78
N ASN A 225 -2.08 -11.94 2.86
CA ASN A 225 -0.74 -12.57 2.85
C ASN A 225 -0.39 -13.09 4.26
N PRO A 226 0.52 -14.08 4.39
CA PRO A 226 1.05 -14.51 5.67
C PRO A 226 1.89 -13.40 6.36
N ILE A 227 2.24 -13.59 7.64
CA ILE A 227 2.89 -12.55 8.46
C ILE A 227 4.33 -12.25 8.02
N GLU A 228 4.99 -13.23 7.41
CA GLU A 228 6.33 -13.17 6.84
C GLU A 228 6.46 -12.01 5.84
N ALA A 229 5.44 -11.81 4.99
CA ALA A 229 5.40 -10.68 4.06
C ALA A 229 5.39 -9.32 4.78
N CYS A 230 4.77 -9.22 5.97
CA CYS A 230 4.82 -7.99 6.77
C CYS A 230 6.22 -7.75 7.32
N LEU A 231 6.80 -8.79 7.93
CA LEU A 231 8.09 -8.72 8.62
C LEU A 231 9.25 -8.50 7.63
N ALA A 232 9.12 -8.99 6.39
CA ALA A 232 10.14 -8.81 5.35
C ALA A 232 10.09 -7.47 4.62
N GLY A 233 9.10 -6.62 4.89
CA GLY A 233 9.04 -5.28 4.28
C GLY A 233 7.64 -4.77 3.95
N GLY A 234 6.65 -5.65 3.84
CA GLY A 234 5.27 -5.26 3.55
C GLY A 234 4.60 -4.45 4.66
N ARG A 235 5.18 -4.40 5.87
CA ARG A 235 4.81 -3.47 6.95
C ARG A 235 6.00 -2.94 7.76
N ASN A 236 7.21 -3.46 7.56
CA ASN A 236 8.43 -2.97 8.20
C ASN A 236 9.26 -2.13 7.21
N LYS A 237 9.38 -0.83 7.47
CA LYS A 237 10.02 0.11 6.53
C LYS A 237 11.53 -0.11 6.39
N THR A 238 12.20 -0.50 7.47
CA THR A 238 13.64 -0.80 7.47
C THR A 238 13.91 -2.01 6.58
N GLU A 239 13.12 -3.07 6.76
CA GLU A 239 13.22 -4.31 6.00
C GLU A 239 12.93 -4.11 4.51
N ALA A 240 11.90 -3.32 4.19
CA ALA A 240 11.60 -2.95 2.81
C ALA A 240 12.78 -2.25 2.13
N TYR A 241 13.40 -1.28 2.81
CA TYR A 241 14.52 -0.54 2.22
C TYR A 241 15.77 -1.42 2.05
N MET A 242 16.05 -2.33 3.00
CA MET A 242 17.12 -3.32 2.83
C MET A 242 16.87 -4.23 1.63
N ALA A 243 15.64 -4.72 1.46
CA ALA A 243 15.24 -5.52 0.30
C ALA A 243 15.45 -4.75 -1.03
N TYR A 244 15.05 -3.48 -1.09
CA TYR A 244 15.23 -2.65 -2.28
C TYR A 244 16.71 -2.40 -2.60
N ARG A 245 17.55 -2.15 -1.58
CA ARG A 245 18.99 -1.97 -1.78
C ARG A 245 19.63 -3.22 -2.36
N LYS A 246 19.31 -4.39 -1.80
CA LYS A 246 19.82 -5.66 -2.28
C LYS A 246 19.37 -5.95 -3.72
N PHE A 247 18.11 -5.67 -4.04
CA PHE A 247 17.62 -5.74 -5.41
C PHE A 247 18.43 -4.82 -6.34
N ASN A 248 18.62 -3.56 -5.96
CA ASN A 248 19.36 -2.59 -6.79
C ASN A 248 20.83 -2.97 -6.98
N GLU A 249 21.48 -3.57 -5.99
CA GLU A 249 22.85 -4.08 -6.12
C GLU A 249 22.94 -5.22 -7.15
N GLN A 250 21.94 -6.11 -7.18
CA GLN A 250 21.90 -7.24 -8.10
C GLN A 250 21.44 -6.86 -9.52
N PHE A 251 20.43 -6.01 -9.65
CA PHE A 251 19.70 -5.78 -10.90
C PHE A 251 20.12 -4.54 -11.69
N ARG A 252 20.92 -3.64 -11.10
CA ARG A 252 21.40 -2.42 -11.78
C ARG A 252 22.14 -2.71 -13.08
N LYS A 253 22.91 -3.80 -13.15
CA LYS A 253 23.61 -4.23 -14.38
C LYS A 253 22.67 -4.60 -15.53
N TYR A 254 21.40 -4.88 -15.23
CA TYR A 254 20.34 -5.17 -16.20
C TYR A 254 19.47 -3.94 -16.49
N GLY A 255 19.90 -2.74 -16.08
CA GLY A 255 19.13 -1.51 -16.27
C GLY A 255 17.79 -1.49 -15.52
N LEU A 256 17.72 -2.21 -14.39
CA LEU A 256 16.55 -2.29 -13.50
C LEU A 256 16.93 -1.76 -12.12
N GLU A 257 16.16 -0.81 -11.61
CA GLU A 257 16.40 -0.18 -10.32
C GLU A 257 15.07 0.28 -9.70
N ILE A 258 14.88 -0.07 -8.43
CA ILE A 258 13.83 0.47 -7.58
C ILE A 258 14.24 1.86 -7.14
N HIS A 259 13.43 2.86 -7.47
CA HIS A 259 13.68 4.23 -7.12
C HIS A 259 13.03 4.57 -5.77
N THR A 260 13.84 4.98 -4.81
CA THR A 260 13.42 5.48 -3.50
C THR A 260 14.12 6.81 -3.22
N PRO A 261 13.57 7.70 -2.39
CA PRO A 261 14.32 8.85 -1.91
C PRO A 261 15.48 8.36 -1.03
N GLU A 262 16.57 9.12 -0.97
CA GLU A 262 17.72 8.77 -0.14
C GLU A 262 17.26 8.49 1.30
N THR A 263 17.62 7.32 1.83
CA THR A 263 17.12 6.86 3.13
C THR A 263 18.26 6.33 3.99
N PHE A 264 18.25 6.74 5.25
CA PHE A 264 19.16 6.35 6.31
C PHE A 264 18.38 5.51 7.33
N LEU A 265 18.95 4.37 7.69
CA LEU A 265 18.39 3.42 8.64
C LEU A 265 19.06 3.57 10.00
N GLU A 266 18.41 3.06 11.05
CA GLU A 266 19.00 2.92 12.38
C GLU A 266 19.53 4.25 12.97
N VAL A 267 18.85 5.37 12.68
CA VAL A 267 19.24 6.70 13.18
C VAL A 267 18.77 6.87 14.63
N GLU A 268 19.66 7.32 15.52
CA GLU A 268 19.31 7.57 16.92
C GLU A 268 18.56 8.90 17.08
N HIS A 269 17.79 9.02 18.15
CA HIS A 269 17.07 10.26 18.48
C HIS A 269 18.00 11.47 18.53
N GLY A 270 19.17 11.31 19.18
CA GLY A 270 20.17 12.36 19.34
C GLY A 270 20.79 12.85 18.02
N ASP A 271 20.78 12.01 16.99
CA ASP A 271 21.41 12.29 15.70
C ASP A 271 20.46 12.99 14.72
N LEU A 272 19.16 13.09 15.04
CA LEU A 272 18.17 13.72 14.15
C LEU A 272 18.57 15.13 13.68
N PRO A 273 19.13 16.03 14.52
CA PRO A 273 19.59 17.34 14.06
C PRO A 273 20.74 17.28 13.04
N GLU A 274 21.65 16.30 13.16
CA GLU A 274 22.75 16.13 12.20
C GLU A 274 22.20 15.74 10.82
N TYR A 275 21.28 14.78 10.78
CA TYR A 275 20.64 14.38 9.52
C TYR A 275 19.80 15.48 8.90
N PHE A 276 19.16 16.31 9.73
CA PHE A 276 18.44 17.50 9.26
C PHE A 276 19.39 18.45 8.51
N GLU A 277 20.56 18.76 9.08
CA GLU A 277 21.56 19.60 8.42
C GLU A 277 22.13 18.92 7.17
N LYS A 278 22.48 17.63 7.25
CA LYS A 278 23.02 16.83 6.14
C LYS A 278 22.09 16.81 4.93
N LEU A 279 20.78 16.76 5.14
CA LEU A 279 19.78 16.75 4.06
C LEU A 279 19.36 18.15 3.58
N GLY A 280 20.08 19.19 4.00
CA GLY A 280 19.83 20.57 3.55
C GLY A 280 18.67 21.23 4.30
N ARG A 281 18.52 20.92 5.59
CA ARG A 281 17.45 21.41 6.47
C ARG A 281 16.06 21.00 6.03
N SER A 282 15.93 19.80 5.48
CA SER A 282 14.64 19.16 5.36
C SER A 282 14.72 17.65 5.17
N MET A 283 13.79 16.95 5.82
CA MET A 283 13.76 15.50 5.85
C MET A 283 12.36 14.99 6.21
N VAL A 284 12.19 13.68 6.09
CA VAL A 284 11.06 12.92 6.62
C VAL A 284 11.60 11.99 7.70
N VAL A 285 11.08 12.09 8.92
CA VAL A 285 11.36 11.16 10.01
C VAL A 285 10.24 10.13 10.07
N LYS A 286 10.59 8.84 10.01
CA LYS A 286 9.64 7.72 10.09
C LYS A 286 9.95 6.82 11.28
N VAL A 287 8.93 6.52 12.07
CA VAL A 287 8.97 5.49 13.10
C VAL A 287 8.73 4.11 12.42
N PRO A 288 9.63 3.12 12.58
CA PRO A 288 9.60 1.87 11.80
C PRO A 288 8.24 1.15 11.77
N ASP A 289 7.63 0.90 12.93
CA ASP A 289 6.42 0.07 13.08
C ASP A 289 5.09 0.83 12.99
N SER A 290 5.17 2.15 12.78
CA SER A 290 3.98 2.99 12.66
C SER A 290 3.26 2.80 11.32
N ASN A 291 1.93 2.88 11.30
CA ASN A 291 1.10 2.64 10.11
C ASN A 291 0.18 3.83 9.79
N ALA A 292 -0.30 3.90 8.55
CA ALA A 292 -1.31 4.86 8.09
C ALA A 292 -0.94 6.35 8.29
N GLY A 293 0.35 6.68 8.12
CA GLY A 293 0.85 8.05 8.27
C GLY A 293 1.07 8.52 9.70
N GLN A 294 0.71 7.71 10.70
CA GLN A 294 1.15 7.95 12.07
C GLN A 294 2.65 7.69 12.14
N GLY A 295 3.37 8.45 12.98
CA GLY A 295 4.82 8.30 13.11
C GLY A 295 5.63 8.70 11.87
N VAL A 296 5.03 9.46 10.95
CA VAL A 296 5.73 10.08 9.81
C VAL A 296 5.68 11.59 9.97
N TYR A 297 6.84 12.24 10.03
CA TYR A 297 6.96 13.67 10.24
C TYR A 297 7.77 14.29 9.13
N THR A 298 7.21 15.27 8.43
CA THR A 298 7.97 16.14 7.54
C THR A 298 8.58 17.28 8.34
N VAL A 299 9.83 17.61 8.07
CA VAL A 299 10.56 18.69 8.74
C VAL A 299 11.16 19.58 7.67
N THR A 300 10.82 20.87 7.70
CA THR A 300 11.31 21.89 6.74
C THR A 300 11.83 23.16 7.41
N SER A 301 11.80 23.22 8.74
CA SER A 301 12.25 24.37 9.52
C SER A 301 12.80 23.94 10.88
N GLU A 302 13.64 24.77 11.48
CA GLU A 302 14.15 24.52 12.84
C GLU A 302 13.04 24.42 13.89
N LYS A 303 11.94 25.18 13.70
CA LYS A 303 10.76 25.11 14.56
C LYS A 303 10.12 23.72 14.50
N GLU A 304 9.89 23.20 13.30
CA GLU A 304 9.38 21.84 13.14
C GLU A 304 10.37 20.80 13.67
N MET A 305 11.68 21.01 13.46
CA MET A 305 12.70 20.10 13.98
C MET A 305 12.63 20.00 15.50
N LYS A 306 12.58 21.14 16.20
CA LYS A 306 12.42 21.17 17.66
C LYS A 306 11.14 20.48 18.11
N GLN A 307 10.03 20.75 17.44
CA GLN A 307 8.73 20.12 17.77
C GLN A 307 8.77 18.60 17.59
N VAL A 308 9.28 18.13 16.45
CA VAL A 308 9.39 16.70 16.14
C VAL A 308 10.36 16.02 17.11
N TYR A 309 11.51 16.63 17.39
CA TYR A 309 12.49 16.10 18.35
C TYR A 309 11.85 15.88 19.73
N GLU A 310 11.17 16.88 20.29
CA GLU A 310 10.50 16.76 21.60
C GLU A 310 9.33 15.77 21.57
N THR A 311 8.56 15.76 20.48
CA THR A 311 7.47 14.81 20.28
C THR A 311 7.99 13.38 20.32
N LEU A 312 9.06 13.09 19.58
CA LEU A 312 9.66 11.76 19.46
C LEU A 312 10.32 11.28 20.76
N LYS A 313 10.81 12.19 21.60
CA LYS A 313 11.34 11.88 22.94
C LYS A 313 10.30 11.21 23.84
N GLN A 314 9.00 11.48 23.63
CA GLN A 314 7.92 10.87 24.39
C GLN A 314 7.62 9.43 23.95
N TYR A 315 7.84 9.10 22.68
CA TYR A 315 7.57 7.78 22.13
C TYR A 315 8.70 6.78 22.42
N GLN A 316 9.92 7.27 22.69
CA GLN A 316 11.14 6.48 22.95
C GLN A 316 11.35 5.24 22.04
N PRO A 317 11.11 5.29 20.72
CA PRO A 317 11.57 4.22 19.86
C PRO A 317 13.11 4.21 19.83
N GLU A 318 13.69 3.02 19.78
CA GLU A 318 15.16 2.87 19.80
C GLU A 318 15.82 3.55 18.59
N LYS A 319 15.19 3.44 17.41
CA LYS A 319 15.76 3.88 16.14
C LYS A 319 14.70 4.44 15.18
N TYR A 320 15.13 5.36 14.32
CA TYR A 320 14.31 5.99 13.29
C TYR A 320 14.84 5.71 11.89
N LEU A 321 13.94 5.82 10.91
CA LEU A 321 14.29 5.89 9.51
C LEU A 321 14.17 7.33 9.03
N ILE A 322 15.25 7.88 8.48
CA ILE A 322 15.29 9.24 7.94
C ILE A 322 15.32 9.15 6.42
N GLN A 323 14.41 9.85 5.76
CA GLN A 323 14.30 9.86 4.32
C GLN A 323 14.37 11.28 3.80
N GLN A 324 15.03 11.48 2.65
CA GLN A 324 15.05 12.75 1.93
C GLN A 324 13.60 13.17 1.62
N LEU A 325 13.25 14.41 1.96
CA LEU A 325 11.98 14.98 1.56
C LEU A 325 12.01 15.25 0.04
N ILE A 326 10.92 14.89 -0.64
CA ILE A 326 10.70 15.33 -2.03
C ILE A 326 10.14 16.75 -1.95
N TYR A 327 10.82 17.71 -2.58
CA TYR A 327 10.51 19.12 -2.41
C TYR A 327 9.44 19.63 -3.35
N SER A 328 8.78 20.74 -3.02
CA SER A 328 7.94 21.47 -3.99
C SER A 328 8.81 22.27 -4.98
N ASN A 329 9.88 22.88 -4.47
CA ASN A 329 10.83 23.72 -5.20
C ASN A 329 12.22 23.58 -4.60
N HIS A 330 13.24 24.08 -5.31
CA HIS A 330 14.61 24.16 -4.80
C HIS A 330 14.71 24.90 -3.46
N ILE A 331 15.34 24.27 -2.46
CA ILE A 331 15.71 24.90 -1.18
C ILE A 331 17.19 25.30 -1.21
N ASN A 332 17.48 26.54 -0.81
CA ASN A 332 18.86 27.01 -0.66
C ASN A 332 19.63 26.13 0.34
N GLY A 333 20.73 25.54 -0.11
CA GLY A 333 21.56 24.61 0.69
C GLY A 333 21.33 23.13 0.39
N SER A 334 20.30 22.76 -0.39
CA SER A 334 20.13 21.39 -0.87
C SER A 334 21.08 21.05 -2.04
N ASP A 335 21.55 19.80 -2.12
CA ASP A 335 22.31 19.31 -3.27
C ASP A 335 21.40 19.24 -4.51
N ARG A 336 21.60 20.20 -5.42
CA ARG A 336 20.77 20.39 -6.61
C ARG A 336 20.74 19.18 -7.55
N GLU A 337 21.81 18.39 -7.58
CA GLU A 337 21.92 17.26 -8.51
C GLU A 337 21.27 15.99 -7.95
N LYS A 338 21.06 15.92 -6.63
CA LYS A 338 20.44 14.78 -5.93
C LYS A 338 19.02 15.05 -5.45
N ALA A 339 18.52 16.28 -5.60
CA ALA A 339 17.19 16.66 -5.14
C ALA A 339 16.09 16.15 -6.08
N TRP A 340 15.05 15.59 -5.48
CA TRP A 340 13.78 15.28 -6.14
C TRP A 340 12.74 16.35 -5.83
N TYR A 341 11.94 16.70 -6.84
CA TYR A 341 10.85 17.64 -6.75
C TYR A 341 9.53 16.98 -7.12
N HIS A 342 8.45 17.31 -6.41
CA HIS A 342 7.11 16.89 -6.80
C HIS A 342 6.75 17.50 -8.15
N VAL A 343 6.26 16.67 -9.08
CA VAL A 343 5.66 17.19 -10.32
C VAL A 343 4.36 17.94 -10.01
N GLY A 344 3.61 17.44 -9.03
CA GLY A 344 2.34 18.02 -8.57
C GLY A 344 1.20 17.80 -9.56
N THR A 345 -0.03 18.07 -9.11
CA THR A 345 -1.21 18.05 -9.99
C THR A 345 -1.11 19.13 -11.06
N ILE A 346 -1.83 18.97 -12.17
CA ILE A 346 -2.07 20.07 -13.10
C ILE A 346 -2.67 21.25 -12.32
N PRO A 347 -2.15 22.48 -12.49
CA PRO A 347 -2.66 23.64 -11.78
C PRO A 347 -4.15 23.87 -12.06
N ASP A 348 -4.92 24.13 -11.01
CA ASP A 348 -6.33 24.47 -11.16
C ASP A 348 -6.55 25.92 -11.67
N LYS A 349 -7.81 26.34 -11.81
CA LYS A 349 -8.17 27.71 -12.25
C LYS A 349 -7.65 28.82 -11.33
N LYS A 350 -7.23 28.52 -10.10
CA LYS A 350 -6.61 29.44 -9.15
C LYS A 350 -5.07 29.33 -9.15
N ASN A 351 -4.51 28.64 -10.15
CA ASN A 351 -3.10 28.31 -10.25
C ASN A 351 -2.60 27.61 -8.97
N ARG A 352 -3.35 26.62 -8.47
CA ARG A 352 -2.94 25.78 -7.34
C ARG A 352 -2.57 24.40 -7.84
N SER A 353 -1.38 23.94 -7.49
CA SER A 353 -0.90 22.56 -7.74
C SER A 353 -0.61 21.88 -6.42
N TYR A 354 -0.93 20.60 -6.29
CA TYR A 354 -0.84 19.85 -5.03
C TYR A 354 0.13 18.68 -5.18
N ALA A 355 0.87 18.34 -4.12
CA ALA A 355 1.53 17.04 -4.06
C ALA A 355 0.44 15.96 -4.06
N PHE A 356 0.72 14.86 -4.73
CA PHE A 356 -0.14 13.70 -4.71
C PHE A 356 0.71 12.44 -4.78
N ASP A 357 0.19 11.38 -4.18
CA ASP A 357 0.74 10.04 -4.34
C ASP A 357 -0.06 9.22 -5.34
N LEU A 358 0.51 8.10 -5.76
CA LEU A 358 -0.15 7.04 -6.50
C LEU A 358 -0.08 5.79 -5.62
N ARG A 359 -1.24 5.28 -5.21
CA ARG A 359 -1.32 3.95 -4.63
C ARG A 359 -1.71 2.97 -5.71
N LEU A 360 -0.77 2.13 -6.11
CA LEU A 360 -1.00 1.03 -7.05
C LEU A 360 -1.05 -0.28 -6.26
N MET A 361 -2.18 -0.97 -6.36
CA MET A 361 -2.36 -2.33 -5.87
C MET A 361 -2.11 -3.30 -7.01
N MET A 362 -1.43 -4.40 -6.70
CA MET A 362 -1.14 -5.47 -7.63
C MET A 362 -1.29 -6.83 -6.96
N HIS A 363 -1.39 -7.85 -7.78
CA HIS A 363 -1.52 -9.23 -7.32
C HIS A 363 -0.82 -10.19 -8.28
N TYR A 364 -0.48 -11.37 -7.77
CA TYR A 364 -0.04 -12.48 -8.58
C TYR A 364 -1.23 -13.26 -9.13
N THR A 365 -1.14 -13.66 -10.40
CA THR A 365 -2.10 -14.51 -11.11
C THR A 365 -1.35 -15.63 -11.83
N GLU A 366 -2.06 -16.58 -12.43
CA GLU A 366 -1.44 -17.58 -13.33
C GLU A 366 -0.64 -16.94 -14.49
N ASN A 367 -0.96 -15.70 -14.86
CA ASN A 367 -0.29 -14.93 -15.92
C ASN A 367 0.79 -13.98 -15.35
N GLY A 368 1.30 -14.26 -14.15
CA GLY A 368 2.28 -13.43 -13.47
C GLY A 368 1.66 -12.27 -12.68
N LEU A 369 2.49 -11.29 -12.33
CA LEU A 369 2.10 -10.07 -11.62
C LEU A 369 1.24 -9.18 -12.51
N ARG A 370 0.14 -8.65 -11.95
CA ARG A 370 -0.83 -7.81 -12.68
C ARG A 370 -1.25 -6.60 -11.84
N PRO A 371 -1.53 -5.44 -12.47
CA PRO A 371 -2.15 -4.32 -11.76
C PRO A 371 -3.61 -4.66 -11.43
N LEU A 372 -4.04 -4.27 -10.23
CA LEU A 372 -5.34 -4.62 -9.65
C LEU A 372 -6.23 -3.39 -9.45
N ALA A 373 -5.71 -2.37 -8.76
CA ALA A 373 -6.42 -1.13 -8.49
C ALA A 373 -5.42 0.03 -8.40
N ILE A 374 -5.87 1.23 -8.75
CA ILE A 374 -5.04 2.43 -8.64
C ILE A 374 -5.88 3.65 -8.28
N TYR A 375 -5.39 4.44 -7.35
CA TYR A 375 -5.97 5.72 -6.97
C TYR A 375 -4.89 6.66 -6.44
N SER A 376 -5.23 7.94 -6.31
CA SER A 376 -4.31 8.96 -5.82
C SER A 376 -4.92 9.73 -4.66
N ARG A 377 -4.06 10.23 -3.78
CA ARG A 377 -4.44 11.13 -2.70
C ARG A 377 -3.61 12.39 -2.81
N ARG A 378 -4.25 13.55 -2.72
CA ARG A 378 -3.54 14.84 -2.73
C ARG A 378 -3.32 15.39 -1.32
N ALA A 379 -2.29 16.23 -1.20
CA ALA A 379 -2.04 17.03 -0.01
C ALA A 379 -3.12 18.10 0.21
N ARG A 380 -3.15 18.67 1.41
CA ARG A 380 -4.17 19.65 1.83
C ARG A 380 -3.92 21.03 1.24
N LEU A 381 -2.65 21.45 1.24
CA LEU A 381 -2.22 22.75 0.77
C LEU A 381 -1.46 22.65 -0.56
N PRO A 382 -1.54 23.68 -1.41
CA PRO A 382 -0.86 23.67 -2.70
C PRO A 382 0.65 23.91 -2.58
N LEU A 383 1.44 23.19 -3.36
CA LEU A 383 2.90 23.23 -3.44
C LEU A 383 3.46 24.59 -3.87
N ASN A 384 2.69 25.33 -4.67
CA ASN A 384 3.12 26.57 -5.30
C ASN A 384 2.64 27.83 -4.57
N LYS A 385 2.36 27.71 -3.27
CA LYS A 385 2.06 28.83 -2.36
C LYS A 385 2.97 28.73 -1.12
N PRO A 386 3.32 29.87 -0.48
CA PRO A 386 4.01 29.83 0.80
C PRO A 386 3.22 29.03 1.83
N LEU A 387 3.92 28.31 2.70
CA LEU A 387 3.29 27.65 3.85
C LEU A 387 2.68 28.75 4.76
N PRO A 388 1.36 28.72 5.05
CA PRO A 388 0.75 29.68 5.96
C PRO A 388 1.42 29.65 7.33
N GLU A 389 1.48 30.79 8.02
CA GLU A 389 2.04 30.85 9.37
C GLU A 389 1.29 29.88 10.30
N GLY A 390 2.06 29.05 11.02
CA GLY A 390 1.50 28.04 11.93
C GLY A 390 1.01 26.75 11.28
N ALA A 391 0.97 26.65 9.94
CA ALA A 391 0.69 25.40 9.25
C ALA A 391 1.89 24.43 9.32
N SER A 392 1.63 23.13 9.24
CA SER A 392 2.68 22.11 9.20
C SER A 392 3.10 21.86 7.75
N SER A 393 4.38 21.58 7.52
CA SER A 393 4.86 21.06 6.24
C SER A 393 4.15 19.77 5.81
N TRP A 394 3.58 19.01 6.76
CA TRP A 394 2.75 17.84 6.46
C TRP A 394 1.53 18.21 5.63
N ASP A 395 1.01 19.43 5.77
CA ASP A 395 -0.13 19.89 4.99
C ASP A 395 0.20 20.11 3.51
N LEU A 396 1.48 20.37 3.19
CA LEU A 396 1.97 20.54 1.81
C LEU A 396 2.35 19.22 1.15
N TYR A 397 2.92 18.29 1.92
CA TYR A 397 3.56 17.08 1.37
C TYR A 397 2.84 15.77 1.74
N GLY A 398 2.13 15.75 2.86
CA GLY A 398 1.41 14.59 3.37
C GLY A 398 0.13 14.33 2.60
N THR A 399 -0.01 13.12 2.06
CA THR A 399 -1.14 12.72 1.21
C THR A 399 -2.12 11.79 1.93
N ASN A 400 -1.79 11.29 3.13
CA ASN A 400 -2.67 10.39 3.87
C ASN A 400 -4.05 11.01 4.15
N LEU A 401 -5.11 10.21 3.98
CA LEU A 401 -6.51 10.66 4.16
C LEU A 401 -6.98 10.61 5.62
N SER A 402 -6.32 9.78 6.44
CA SER A 402 -6.71 9.56 7.84
C SER A 402 -6.46 10.82 8.67
N VAL A 403 -7.50 11.31 9.33
CA VAL A 403 -7.43 12.41 10.29
C VAL A 403 -7.74 11.84 11.67
N LYS A 404 -6.82 12.01 12.61
CA LYS A 404 -7.04 11.60 14.01
C LYS A 404 -7.99 12.61 14.66
N GLN A 405 -9.11 12.12 15.20
CA GLN A 405 -10.03 12.94 16.01
C GLN A 405 -9.79 12.68 17.51
N THR A 406 -10.41 13.50 18.37
CA THR A 406 -10.39 13.32 19.83
C THR A 406 -10.91 11.94 20.24
N GLU A 407 -11.89 11.41 19.51
CA GLU A 407 -12.35 10.01 19.62
C GLU A 407 -12.44 9.41 18.22
N GLY A 408 -11.60 8.42 17.93
CA GLY A 408 -11.62 7.69 16.65
C GLY A 408 -10.93 8.39 15.47
N TRP A 409 -11.35 8.03 14.27
CA TRP A 409 -10.72 8.41 12.99
C TRP A 409 -11.77 8.94 12.02
N SER A 410 -11.44 10.01 11.29
CA SER A 410 -12.19 10.44 10.12
C SER A 410 -11.34 10.39 8.85
N TYR A 411 -11.99 10.50 7.70
CA TYR A 411 -11.35 10.46 6.38
C TYR A 411 -11.70 11.72 5.60
N ASP A 412 -10.70 12.35 5.01
CA ASP A 412 -10.86 13.48 4.10
C ASP A 412 -10.99 12.98 2.65
N ASP A 413 -12.18 12.52 2.28
CA ASP A 413 -12.48 11.94 0.97
C ASP A 413 -12.48 12.97 -0.18
N GLU A 414 -12.53 14.27 0.12
CA GLU A 414 -12.36 15.35 -0.86
C GLU A 414 -10.94 15.40 -1.45
N ARG A 415 -9.96 14.83 -0.75
CA ARG A 415 -8.57 14.68 -1.24
C ARG A 415 -8.33 13.37 -1.99
N LEU A 416 -9.31 12.48 -2.05
CA LEU A 416 -9.27 11.29 -2.89
C LEU A 416 -9.46 11.67 -4.36
N MET A 417 -8.51 11.25 -5.20
CA MET A 417 -8.53 11.44 -6.64
C MET A 417 -8.73 10.08 -7.32
N LEU A 418 -9.95 9.86 -7.81
CA LEU A 418 -10.32 8.65 -8.54
C LEU A 418 -9.67 8.63 -9.93
N TYR A 419 -9.46 7.45 -10.49
CA TYR A 419 -8.94 7.29 -11.85
C TYR A 419 -10.12 7.23 -12.84
N ASP A 420 -11.05 8.16 -12.67
CA ASP A 420 -12.26 8.34 -13.47
C ASP A 420 -12.07 9.42 -14.54
N ILE A 421 -13.05 9.52 -15.44
CA ILE A 421 -13.06 10.52 -16.54
C ILE A 421 -12.88 11.96 -16.03
N ARG A 422 -13.33 12.26 -14.80
CA ARG A 422 -13.34 13.64 -14.26
C ARG A 422 -12.01 14.04 -13.63
N ASN A 423 -11.35 13.11 -12.95
CA ASN A 423 -10.24 13.42 -12.05
C ASN A 423 -8.87 13.05 -12.65
N PHE A 424 -8.79 12.01 -13.50
CA PHE A 424 -7.51 11.48 -13.98
C PHE A 424 -6.67 12.54 -14.72
N GLY A 425 -7.29 13.38 -15.55
CA GLY A 425 -6.61 14.46 -16.27
C GLY A 425 -5.90 15.48 -15.36
N ASN A 426 -6.37 15.65 -14.11
CA ASN A 426 -5.75 16.57 -13.15
C ASN A 426 -4.42 16.02 -12.57
N LEU A 427 -4.16 14.72 -12.70
CA LEU A 427 -2.92 14.10 -12.23
C LEU A 427 -1.75 14.31 -13.21
N GLY A 428 -2.04 14.63 -14.47
CA GLY A 428 -1.01 14.81 -15.50
C GLY A 428 -0.23 13.52 -15.82
N LEU A 429 -0.84 12.36 -15.56
CA LEU A 429 -0.25 11.04 -15.81
C LEU A 429 -0.69 10.51 -17.19
N GLY A 430 0.24 9.86 -17.89
CA GLY A 430 -0.02 9.12 -19.11
C GLY A 430 0.12 7.61 -18.91
N ILE A 431 0.01 6.86 -20.01
CA ILE A 431 0.14 5.40 -20.01
C ILE A 431 1.54 4.98 -19.58
N ASP A 432 2.56 5.76 -19.93
CA ASP A 432 3.96 5.47 -19.65
C ASP A 432 4.27 5.57 -18.16
N GLU A 433 3.75 6.58 -17.46
CA GLU A 433 3.86 6.67 -16.01
C GLU A 433 3.12 5.52 -15.32
N LEU A 434 1.93 5.10 -15.80
CA LEU A 434 1.24 3.94 -15.22
C LEU A 434 2.04 2.64 -15.37
N ILE A 435 2.64 2.42 -16.55
CA ILE A 435 3.51 1.28 -16.82
C ILE A 435 4.76 1.33 -15.94
N GLN A 436 5.41 2.49 -15.83
CA GLN A 436 6.56 2.68 -14.95
C GLN A 436 6.20 2.39 -13.49
N GLY A 437 5.04 2.87 -13.04
CA GLY A 437 4.53 2.63 -11.69
C GLY A 437 4.34 1.15 -11.42
N PHE A 438 3.66 0.44 -12.32
CA PHE A 438 3.48 -1.00 -12.19
C PHE A 438 4.79 -1.78 -12.12
N ILE A 439 5.77 -1.42 -12.97
CA ILE A 439 7.08 -2.10 -12.98
C ILE A 439 7.86 -1.80 -11.70
N GLN A 440 7.84 -0.56 -11.20
CA GLN A 440 8.41 -0.24 -9.89
C GLN A 440 7.74 -1.08 -8.78
N SER A 441 6.41 -1.17 -8.77
CA SER A 441 5.66 -1.99 -7.81
C SER A 441 6.01 -3.47 -7.88
N ALA A 442 6.18 -4.01 -9.10
CA ALA A 442 6.54 -5.40 -9.32
C ALA A 442 7.95 -5.71 -8.81
N MET A 443 8.93 -4.83 -9.10
CA MET A 443 10.28 -4.96 -8.56
C MET A 443 10.31 -4.89 -7.03
N ALA A 444 9.55 -3.98 -6.41
CA ALA A 444 9.46 -3.90 -4.95
C ALA A 444 8.81 -5.13 -4.31
N THR A 445 7.75 -5.66 -4.93
CA THR A 445 7.09 -6.89 -4.48
C THR A 445 8.05 -8.08 -4.59
N TYR A 446 8.73 -8.23 -5.73
CA TYR A 446 9.78 -9.23 -5.92
C TYR A 446 10.87 -9.10 -4.84
N ALA A 447 11.41 -7.90 -4.64
CA ALA A 447 12.48 -7.67 -3.68
C ALA A 447 12.10 -8.08 -2.25
N ILE A 448 10.91 -7.66 -1.79
CA ILE A 448 10.42 -8.00 -0.45
C ILE A 448 10.14 -9.50 -0.31
N ASP A 449 9.57 -10.13 -1.34
CA ASP A 449 9.29 -11.57 -1.30
C ASP A 449 10.58 -12.40 -1.28
N ARG A 450 11.58 -12.05 -2.10
CA ARG A 450 12.91 -12.69 -2.05
C ARG A 450 13.57 -12.53 -0.69
N HIS A 451 13.42 -11.35 -0.08
CA HIS A 451 13.93 -11.09 1.27
C HIS A 451 13.19 -11.91 2.34
N ALA A 452 11.88 -12.14 2.18
CA ALA A 452 11.10 -13.03 3.03
C ALA A 452 11.58 -14.48 2.94
N ILE A 453 11.73 -15.01 1.72
CA ILE A 453 12.28 -16.34 1.45
C ILE A 453 13.62 -16.55 2.15
N GLU A 454 14.56 -15.61 1.99
CA GLU A 454 15.88 -15.72 2.60
C GLU A 454 15.86 -15.75 4.13
N LYS A 455 14.89 -15.06 4.74
CA LYS A 455 14.74 -14.97 6.19
C LYS A 455 13.98 -16.13 6.81
N PHE A 456 12.93 -16.61 6.15
CA PHE A 456 11.94 -17.49 6.78
C PHE A 456 11.96 -18.93 6.26
N ASP A 457 12.47 -19.19 5.05
CA ASP A 457 12.62 -20.57 4.53
C ASP A 457 13.82 -21.32 5.14
N LYS A 458 14.72 -20.60 5.81
CA LYS A 458 15.88 -21.17 6.51
C LYS A 458 15.62 -21.49 7.98
N LEU A 459 14.46 -21.08 8.51
CA LEU A 459 13.95 -21.44 9.84
C LEU A 459 13.11 -22.71 9.73
#